data_AF-A0A848GNK0-F1
#
_entry.id   AF-A0A848GNK0-F1
#
_cell.length_a   1.000
_cell.length_b   1.000
_cell.length_c   1.000
_cell.angle_alpha   90.00
_cell.angle_beta   90.00
_cell.angle_gamma   90.00
#
_symmetry.space_group_name_H-M   'P 1'
#
loop_
_entity.id
_entity.type
_entity.pdbx_description
1 polymer ?
#
loop_
_entity_poly.entity_id
_entity_poly.type
_entity_poly.pdbx_seq_one_letter_code
_entity_poly.pdbx_strand_id
1 'polypeptide(L)'
;MLAIDYFLYRSMIRNLIMQYLHAKKMLRSSVHVKGQITGFESKEDHDNHTQFVSVVEFEYGNGDRHLVVSDDYFYTKPEVGSFVDVYYEMNNPSNFVIDFGSLLLFKFFLATLPIVIGVILNIAVVYYGMFAVSE
;
A
#
# COMPACT_ATOMS: atom_id res chain seq x y z
N MET A 1 25.12 0.98 -16.16
CA MET A 1 24.41 0.62 -14.92
C MET A 1 23.58 1.79 -14.38
N LEU A 2 24.18 2.94 -14.06
CA LEU A 2 23.49 4.12 -13.50
C LEU A 2 22.19 4.59 -14.20
N ALA A 3 22.10 4.53 -15.54
CA ALA A 3 20.92 4.98 -16.26
C ALA A 3 19.71 4.03 -16.14
N ILE A 4 19.96 2.72 -16.06
CA ILE A 4 18.92 1.71 -15.88
C ILE A 4 18.38 1.77 -14.44
N ASP A 5 19.28 1.93 -13.46
CA ASP A 5 18.91 2.10 -12.05
C ASP A 5 18.10 3.39 -11.84
N TYR A 6 18.48 4.49 -12.48
CA TYR A 6 17.71 5.74 -12.46
C TYR A 6 16.32 5.59 -13.11
N PHE A 7 16.22 4.86 -14.23
CA PHE A 7 14.94 4.63 -14.91
C PHE A 7 14.01 3.71 -14.10
N LEU A 8 14.55 2.65 -13.50
CA LEU A 8 13.83 1.75 -12.60
C LEU A 8 13.35 2.50 -11.35
N TYR A 9 14.23 3.28 -10.73
CA TYR A 9 13.90 4.12 -9.57
C TYR A 9 12.78 5.12 -9.90
N ARG A 10 12.89 5.82 -11.04
CA ARG A 10 11.86 6.77 -11.51
C ARG A 10 10.53 6.07 -11.78
N SER A 11 10.55 4.89 -12.37
CA SER A 11 9.34 4.11 -12.69
C SER A 11 8.66 3.59 -11.41
N MET A 12 9.41 3.00 -10.49
CA MET A 12 8.89 2.49 -9.21
C MET A 12 8.33 3.63 -8.34
N ILE A 13 9.04 4.76 -8.26
CA ILE A 13 8.57 5.94 -7.53
C ILE A 13 7.28 6.48 -8.14
N ARG A 14 7.18 6.53 -9.47
CA ARG A 14 5.95 6.98 -10.12
C ARG A 14 4.77 6.08 -9.76
N ASN A 15 4.96 4.76 -9.74
CA ASN A 15 3.92 3.82 -9.34
C ASN A 15 3.53 3.99 -7.87
N LEU A 16 4.51 4.17 -6.97
CA LEU A 16 4.27 4.44 -5.55
C LEU A 16 3.51 5.76 -5.34
N ILE A 17 3.89 6.82 -6.06
CA ILE A 17 3.19 8.12 -6.02
C ILE A 17 1.75 7.97 -6.53
N MET A 18 1.53 7.23 -7.61
CA MET A 18 0.19 7.00 -8.14
C MET A 18 -0.66 6.19 -7.16
N GLN A 19 -0.12 5.14 -6.55
CA GLN A 19 -0.80 4.39 -5.49
C GLN A 19 -1.12 5.28 -4.29
N TYR A 20 -0.19 6.15 -3.88
CA TYR A 20 -0.41 7.10 -2.79
C TYR A 20 -1.49 8.13 -3.14
N LEU A 21 -1.48 8.71 -4.35
CA LEU A 21 -2.51 9.65 -4.79
C LEU A 21 -3.87 8.98 -4.87
N HIS A 22 -3.93 7.73 -5.34
CA HIS A 22 -5.15 6.94 -5.35
C HIS A 22 -5.66 6.66 -3.93
N ALA A 23 -4.80 6.18 -3.04
CA ALA A 23 -5.12 5.95 -1.63
C ALA A 23 -5.53 7.24 -0.91
N LYS A 24 -4.87 8.37 -1.18
CA LYS A 24 -5.21 9.68 -0.60
C LYS A 24 -6.54 10.21 -1.12
N LYS A 25 -6.82 10.03 -2.42
CA LYS A 25 -8.11 10.40 -3.01
C LYS A 25 -9.22 9.56 -2.38
N MET A 26 -9.01 8.24 -2.32
CA MET A 26 -9.85 7.29 -1.59
C MET A 26 -10.11 7.79 -0.18
N LEU A 27 -9.10 7.95 0.66
CA LEU A 27 -9.23 8.40 2.06
C LEU A 27 -9.96 9.75 2.24
N ARG A 28 -9.99 10.62 1.23
CA ARG A 28 -10.68 11.92 1.29
C ARG A 28 -12.15 11.85 0.89
N SER A 29 -12.52 10.93 0.01
CA SER A 29 -13.89 10.81 -0.53
C SER A 29 -14.56 9.47 -0.22
N SER A 30 -13.89 8.61 0.56
CA SER A 30 -14.38 7.29 0.91
C SER A 30 -15.22 7.34 2.17
N VAL A 31 -16.20 6.44 2.20
CA VAL A 31 -16.89 6.07 3.42
C VAL A 31 -16.06 4.98 4.08
N HIS A 32 -15.84 5.14 5.38
CA HIS A 32 -15.11 4.18 6.21
C HIS A 32 -16.11 3.25 6.91
N VAL A 33 -15.92 1.94 6.73
CA VAL A 33 -16.72 0.91 7.38
C VAL A 33 -15.84 -0.25 7.83
N LYS A 34 -16.29 -0.98 8.84
CA LYS A 34 -15.65 -2.23 9.26
C LYS A 34 -16.20 -3.38 8.44
N GLY A 35 -15.33 -4.06 7.70
CA GLY A 35 -15.64 -5.32 7.03
C GLY A 35 -15.20 -6.50 7.87
N GLN A 36 -15.89 -7.62 7.74
CA GLN A 36 -15.54 -8.90 8.36
C GLN A 36 -14.96 -9.84 7.31
N ILE A 37 -13.85 -10.49 7.62
CA ILE A 37 -13.29 -11.54 6.75
C ILE A 37 -14.20 -12.77 6.87
N THR A 38 -14.92 -13.11 5.80
CA THR A 38 -15.83 -14.27 5.75
C THR A 38 -15.20 -15.49 5.10
N GLY A 39 -14.11 -15.29 4.35
CA GLY A 39 -13.40 -16.38 3.69
C GLY A 39 -12.07 -15.95 3.10
N PHE A 40 -11.48 -16.83 2.30
CA PHE A 40 -10.28 -16.57 1.52
C PHE A 40 -10.27 -17.43 0.26
N GLU A 41 -9.62 -16.93 -0.79
CA GLU A 41 -9.25 -17.74 -1.95
C GLU A 41 -7.74 -17.98 -1.92
N SER A 42 -7.27 -18.99 -2.66
CA SER A 42 -5.85 -19.29 -2.76
C SER A 42 -5.43 -19.57 -4.19
N LYS A 43 -4.22 -19.15 -4.56
CA LYS A 43 -3.57 -19.48 -5.82
C LYS A 43 -2.11 -19.86 -5.58
N GLU A 44 -1.51 -20.56 -6.52
CA GLU A 44 -0.06 -20.77 -6.54
C GLU A 44 0.62 -19.63 -7.30
N ASP A 45 1.76 -19.16 -6.79
CA ASP A 45 2.64 -18.25 -7.52
C ASP A 45 3.55 -19.02 -8.49
N HIS A 46 4.39 -18.29 -9.24
CA HIS A 46 5.32 -18.88 -10.21
C HIS A 46 6.36 -19.82 -9.59
N ASP A 47 6.56 -19.76 -8.26
CA ASP A 47 7.50 -20.56 -7.50
C ASP A 47 6.79 -21.70 -6.73
N ASN A 48 5.53 -21.98 -7.05
CA ASN A 48 4.66 -22.95 -6.37
C ASN A 48 4.42 -22.66 -4.88
N HIS A 49 4.54 -21.41 -4.44
CA HIS A 49 4.11 -21.03 -3.10
C HIS A 49 2.63 -20.65 -3.11
N THR A 50 1.89 -21.11 -2.10
CA THR A 50 0.48 -20.75 -1.93
C THR A 50 0.36 -19.31 -1.44
N GLN A 51 -0.37 -18.51 -2.21
CA GLN A 51 -0.80 -17.18 -1.83
C GLN A 51 -2.30 -17.19 -1.52
N PHE A 52 -2.70 -16.45 -0.51
CA PHE A 52 -4.07 -16.31 -0.05
C PHE A 52 -4.57 -14.89 -0.30
N VAL A 53 -5.86 -14.75 -0.58
CA VAL A 53 -6.52 -13.46 -0.71
C VAL A 53 -7.77 -13.47 0.16
N SER A 54 -8.02 -12.41 0.90
CA SER A 54 -9.17 -12.35 1.81
C SER A 54 -10.46 -12.01 1.08
N VAL A 55 -11.54 -12.68 1.48
CA VAL A 55 -12.91 -12.34 1.11
C VAL A 55 -13.54 -11.58 2.27
N VAL A 56 -13.97 -10.35 2.02
CA VAL A 56 -14.47 -9.43 3.04
C VAL A 56 -15.93 -9.12 2.77
N GLU A 57 -16.78 -9.30 3.79
CA GLU A 57 -18.17 -8.85 3.79
C GLU A 57 -18.28 -7.53 4.57
N PHE A 58 -19.00 -6.55 4.02
CA PHE A 58 -19.28 -5.29 4.71
C PHE A 58 -20.64 -4.71 4.28
N GLU A 59 -21.19 -3.84 5.11
CA GLU A 59 -22.48 -3.19 4.88
C GLU A 59 -22.27 -1.77 4.34
N TYR A 60 -22.96 -1.41 3.26
CA TYR A 60 -22.99 -0.04 2.76
C TYR A 60 -23.90 0.84 3.64
N GLY A 61 -23.73 2.16 3.53
CA GLY A 61 -24.60 3.12 4.21
C GLY A 61 -26.11 3.02 3.90
N ASN A 62 -26.54 2.19 2.93
CA ASN A 62 -27.94 1.91 2.62
C ASN A 62 -28.46 0.59 3.26
N GLY A 63 -27.62 -0.15 3.97
CA GLY A 63 -27.97 -1.43 4.61
C GLY A 63 -27.70 -2.67 3.76
N ASP A 64 -27.25 -2.52 2.51
CA ASP A 64 -26.95 -3.66 1.65
C ASP A 64 -25.60 -4.28 2.02
N ARG A 65 -25.56 -5.61 2.08
CA ARG A 65 -24.32 -6.37 2.33
C ARG A 65 -23.62 -6.69 1.03
N HIS A 66 -22.32 -6.42 1.00
CA HIS A 66 -21.46 -6.68 -0.14
C HIS A 66 -20.28 -7.53 0.25
N LEU A 67 -19.94 -8.43 -0.66
CA LEU A 67 -18.84 -9.36 -0.53
C LEU A 67 -17.82 -9.04 -1.61
N VAL A 68 -16.61 -8.72 -1.20
CA VAL A 68 -15.51 -8.31 -2.07
C VAL A 68 -14.28 -9.16 -1.83
N VAL A 69 -13.54 -9.43 -2.88
CA VAL A 69 -12.24 -10.11 -2.82
C VAL A 69 -11.17 -9.04 -2.84
N SER A 70 -10.22 -9.08 -1.91
CA SER A 70 -9.07 -8.18 -1.90
C SER A 70 -8.25 -8.33 -3.19
N ASP A 71 -7.57 -7.27 -3.62
CA ASP A 71 -6.59 -7.38 -4.72
C ASP A 71 -5.23 -7.87 -4.23
N ASP A 72 -4.94 -7.69 -2.93
CA ASP A 72 -3.66 -8.02 -2.33
C ASP A 72 -3.62 -9.50 -1.91
N TYR A 73 -2.65 -10.23 -2.48
CA TYR A 73 -2.33 -11.61 -2.15
C TYR A 73 -1.23 -11.67 -1.08
N PHE A 74 -1.41 -12.55 -0.09
CA PHE A 74 -0.53 -12.72 1.05
C PHE A 74 -0.08 -14.17 1.19
N TYR A 75 1.17 -14.37 1.63
CA TYR A 75 1.65 -15.72 1.99
C TYR A 75 1.12 -16.21 3.35
N THR A 76 0.43 -15.33 4.08
CA THR A 76 -0.20 -15.66 5.36
C THR A 76 -1.70 -15.83 5.16
N LYS A 77 -2.24 -16.91 5.69
CA LYS A 77 -3.68 -17.19 5.63
C LYS A 77 -4.47 -16.14 6.43
N PRO A 78 -5.51 -15.51 5.85
CA PRO A 78 -6.36 -14.57 6.57
C PRO A 78 -7.12 -15.23 7.72
N GLU A 79 -7.28 -14.51 8.83
CA GLU A 79 -8.07 -14.96 9.97
C GLU A 79 -9.56 -14.69 9.73
N VAL A 80 -10.32 -15.75 9.44
CA VAL A 80 -11.77 -15.66 9.24
C VAL A 80 -12.45 -15.22 10.54
N GLY A 81 -13.37 -14.27 10.43
CA GLY A 81 -14.08 -13.64 11.53
C GLY A 81 -13.42 -12.36 12.06
N SER A 82 -12.17 -12.07 11.66
CA SER A 82 -11.49 -10.82 12.01
C SER A 82 -12.08 -9.63 11.24
N PHE A 83 -11.89 -8.43 11.80
CA PHE A 83 -12.36 -7.18 11.22
C PHE A 83 -11.23 -6.42 10.55
N VAL A 84 -11.52 -5.86 9.38
CA VAL A 84 -10.62 -5.02 8.58
C VAL A 84 -11.29 -3.69 8.26
N ASP A 85 -10.48 -2.68 7.97
CA ASP A 85 -10.98 -1.38 7.56
C ASP A 85 -11.23 -1.39 6.05
N VAL A 86 -12.45 -1.04 5.65
CA VAL A 86 -12.85 -0.94 4.24
C VAL A 86 -13.18 0.51 3.92
N TYR A 87 -12.54 1.02 2.87
CA TYR A 87 -12.77 2.35 2.33
C TYR A 87 -13.38 2.21 0.95
N TYR A 88 -14.57 2.75 0.71
CA TYR A 88 -15.21 2.68 -0.61
C TYR A 88 -15.78 4.03 -1.05
N GLU A 89 -15.89 4.26 -2.36
CA GLU A 89 -16.55 5.45 -2.89
C GLU A 89 -18.09 5.30 -2.87
N MET A 90 -18.80 6.19 -2.20
CA MET A 90 -20.28 6.12 -2.07
C MET A 90 -21.01 6.12 -3.44
N ASN A 91 -20.42 6.77 -4.44
CA ASN A 91 -20.96 6.84 -5.80
C ASN A 91 -20.52 5.67 -6.70
N ASN A 92 -19.48 4.93 -6.31
CA ASN A 92 -18.96 3.79 -7.04
C ASN A 92 -18.41 2.72 -6.07
N PRO A 93 -19.29 1.92 -5.46
CA PRO A 93 -18.93 0.96 -4.42
C PRO A 93 -17.98 -0.15 -4.90
N SER A 94 -17.87 -0.37 -6.21
CA SER A 94 -16.89 -1.30 -6.79
C SER A 94 -15.44 -0.82 -6.64
N ASN A 95 -15.24 0.46 -6.35
CA ASN A 95 -13.93 1.03 -6.05
C ASN A 95 -13.74 1.04 -4.53
N PHE A 96 -13.05 0.02 -4.02
CA PHE A 96 -12.79 -0.17 -2.59
C PHE A 96 -11.30 -0.39 -2.32
N VAL A 97 -10.91 -0.11 -1.09
CA VAL A 97 -9.57 -0.38 -0.55
C VAL A 97 -9.76 -1.05 0.80
N ILE A 98 -9.19 -2.24 0.96
CA ILE A 98 -9.13 -2.95 2.24
C ILE A 98 -7.79 -2.60 2.88
N ASP A 99 -7.84 -2.01 4.07
CA ASP A 99 -6.66 -1.73 4.87
C ASP A 99 -6.59 -2.68 6.07
N PHE A 100 -5.50 -3.45 6.13
CA PHE A 100 -5.16 -4.31 7.27
C PHE A 100 -4.40 -3.51 8.36
N GLY A 101 -4.48 -2.18 8.35
CA GLY A 101 -3.93 -1.24 9.32
C GLY A 101 -2.41 -1.01 9.21
N SER A 102 -1.65 -2.00 8.75
CA SER A 102 -0.19 -1.92 8.64
C SER A 102 0.29 -1.60 7.22
N LEU A 103 -0.50 -1.92 6.20
CA LEU A 103 -0.03 -2.02 4.83
C LEU A 103 0.11 -0.65 4.17
N LEU A 104 -0.83 0.25 4.46
CA LEU A 104 -0.80 1.64 3.98
C LEU A 104 0.33 2.44 4.63
N LEU A 105 0.55 2.24 5.95
CA LEU A 105 1.68 2.80 6.69
C LEU A 105 3.03 2.25 6.20
N PHE A 106 3.11 0.95 5.92
CA PHE A 106 4.32 0.33 5.39
C PHE A 106 4.66 0.84 3.99
N LYS A 107 3.66 0.93 3.08
CA LYS A 107 3.81 1.53 1.76
C LYS A 107 4.29 2.99 1.87
N PHE A 108 3.78 3.75 2.82
CA PHE A 108 4.23 5.12 3.10
C PHE A 108 5.68 5.18 3.61
N PHE A 109 6.06 4.28 4.53
CA PHE A 109 7.43 4.17 5.03
C PHE A 109 8.42 3.84 3.90
N LEU A 110 8.07 2.88 3.03
CA LEU A 110 8.90 2.51 1.89
C LEU A 110 9.11 3.68 0.90
N ALA A 111 8.07 4.49 0.67
CA ALA A 111 8.17 5.65 -0.20
C ALA A 111 9.02 6.78 0.40
N THR A 112 9.03 6.93 1.73
CA THR A 112 9.76 8.01 2.43
C THR A 112 11.22 7.67 2.71
N LEU A 113 11.56 6.39 2.91
CA LEU A 113 12.91 5.91 3.17
C LEU A 113 13.99 6.44 2.19
N PRO A 114 13.84 6.36 0.85
CA PRO A 114 14.87 6.83 -0.07
C PRO A 114 15.02 8.36 -0.06
N ILE A 115 13.97 9.11 0.27
CA ILE A 115 14.03 10.57 0.44
C ILE A 115 14.92 10.89 1.65
N VAL A 116 14.71 10.20 2.76
CA VAL A 116 15.52 10.36 3.99
C VAL A 116 16.98 10.01 3.72
N ILE A 117 17.25 8.88 3.05
CA ILE A 117 18.62 8.48 2.68
C ILE A 117 19.27 9.55 1.80
N GLY A 118 18.56 10.06 0.79
CA GLY A 118 19.07 11.11 -0.10
C GLY A 118 19.40 12.41 0.64
N VAL A 119 18.60 12.79 1.64
CA VAL A 119 18.84 13.97 2.49
C VAL A 119 20.08 13.76 3.37
N ILE A 120 20.21 12.60 4.03
CA ILE A 120 21.37 12.26 4.86
C ILE A 120 22.66 12.30 4.04
N LEU A 121 22.66 11.71 2.84
CA LEU A 121 23.81 11.73 1.95
C LEU A 121 24.18 13.15 1.51
N ASN A 122 23.20 13.99 1.19
CA ASN A 122 23.46 15.40 0.85
C ASN A 122 24.08 16.16 2.03
N ILE A 123 23.54 16.00 3.24
CA ILE A 123 24.09 16.65 4.44
C ILE A 123 25.53 16.18 4.68
N ALA A 124 25.81 14.88 4.55
CA ALA A 124 27.14 14.32 4.71
C ALA A 124 28.13 14.91 3.69
N VAL A 125 27.76 15.01 2.41
CA VAL A 125 28.60 15.60 1.36
C VAL A 125 28.91 17.07 1.66
N VAL A 126 27.90 17.86 2.07
CA VAL A 126 28.11 19.27 2.44
C VAL A 126 29.04 19.39 3.66
N TYR A 127 28.83 18.54 4.67
CA TYR A 127 29.65 18.52 5.88
C TYR A 127 31.11 18.19 5.56
N TYR A 128 31.36 17.10 4.81
CA TYR A 128 32.71 16.73 4.40
C TYR A 128 33.36 17.79 3.49
N GLY A 129 32.59 18.38 2.58
CA GLY A 129 33.08 19.45 1.71
C GLY A 129 33.48 20.71 2.48
N MET A 130 32.74 21.08 3.53
CA MET A 130 33.09 22.23 4.39
C MET A 130 34.38 21.97 5.18
N PHE A 131 34.54 20.78 5.76
CA PHE A 131 35.75 20.44 6.53
C PHE A 131 36.99 20.24 5.65
N ALA A 132 36.83 19.72 4.43
CA ALA A 132 37.94 19.56 3.48
C ALA A 132 38.47 20.89 2.91
N VAL A 133 37.70 21.98 3.00
CA VAL A 133 38.13 23.32 2.54
C VAL A 133 38.78 24.13 3.68
N SER A 134 38.67 23.67 4.92
CA SER A 134 39.25 24.32 6.10
C SER A 134 40.66 23.82 6.50
N GLU A 135 41.21 22.85 5.77
CA GLU A 135 42.62 22.43 5.84
C GLU A 135 43.43 23.02 4.67
#